data_AF-A0A3B6U8S6-F1
#
_entry.id   AF-A0A3B6U8S6-F1
#
_cell.length_a   1.000
_cell.length_b   1.000
_cell.length_c   1.000
_cell.angle_alpha   90.00
_cell.angle_beta   90.00
_cell.angle_gamma   90.00
#
_symmetry.space_group_name_H-M   'P 1'
#
loop_
_entity.id
_entity.type
_entity.pdbx_description
1 polymer ?
#
loop_
_entity_poly.entity_id
_entity_poly.type
_entity_poly.pdbx_seq_one_letter_code
_entity_poly.pdbx_strand_id
1 'polypeptide(L)' 'MDPSPVGQEARRLCAVTGGRGFMARHLVAALLRSGDWHVRITDLGPDVAMEPDEDDGLLGAALRDGRATYISVDVCQLE' A
#
# COMPACT_ATOMS: atom_id res chain seq x y z
N MET A 1 15.90 1.78 33.50
CA MET A 1 15.29 0.90 32.49
C MET A 1 14.69 1.80 31.45
N ASP A 2 15.43 2.05 30.37
CA ASP A 2 14.85 2.65 29.17
C ASP A 2 13.80 1.68 28.63
N PRO A 3 12.57 2.10 28.33
CA PRO A 3 11.72 1.30 27.48
C PRO A 3 12.32 1.38 26.07
N SER A 4 13.22 0.44 25.76
CA SER A 4 13.51 0.08 24.38
C SER A 4 12.17 -0.07 23.65
N PRO A 5 11.98 0.55 22.48
CA PRO A 5 10.70 0.46 21.78
C PRO A 5 10.43 -1.03 21.53
N VAL A 6 9.38 -1.53 22.19
CA VAL A 6 8.86 -2.88 22.03
C VAL A 6 8.71 -3.12 20.53
N GLY A 7 9.34 -4.20 20.07
CA GLY A 7 9.55 -4.58 18.67
C GLY A 7 8.56 -4.00 17.68
N GLN A 8 9.01 -3.00 16.94
CA GLN A 8 8.51 -2.81 15.59
C GLN A 8 9.12 -3.96 14.77
N GLU A 9 8.50 -5.14 14.81
CA GLU A 9 8.82 -6.17 13.81
C GLU A 9 8.76 -5.46 12.46
N ALA A 10 9.89 -5.46 11.75
CA ALA A 10 10.01 -4.71 10.52
C ALA A 10 8.95 -5.24 9.56
N ARG A 11 7.87 -4.45 9.37
CA ARG A 11 6.79 -4.79 8.45
C ARG A 11 7.40 -5.17 7.11
N ARG A 12 6.98 -6.31 6.58
CA ARG A 12 7.47 -6.83 5.31
C ARG A 12 7.02 -5.88 4.20
N LEU A 13 7.86 -5.67 3.21
CA LEU A 13 7.52 -4.83 2.07
C LEU A 13 6.91 -5.70 0.96
N CYS A 14 5.77 -5.28 0.40
CA CYS A 14 5.19 -5.90 -0.79
C CYS A 14 4.91 -4.83 -1.85
N ALA A 15 5.39 -5.06 -3.07
CA ALA A 15 5.01 -4.24 -4.22
C ALA A 15 3.86 -4.92 -4.97
N VAL A 16 2.80 -4.18 -5.25
CA VAL A 16 1.62 -4.63 -6.00
C VAL A 16 1.54 -3.85 -7.30
N THR A 17 1.63 -4.54 -8.43
CA THR A 17 1.57 -3.93 -9.77
C THR A 17 0.13 -3.88 -10.29
N GLY A 18 -0.16 -2.91 -11.16
CA GLY A 18 -1.51 -2.72 -11.73
C GLY A 18 -2.51 -2.18 -10.71
N GLY A 19 -2.07 -1.29 -9.81
CA GLY A 19 -2.79 -0.78 -8.64
C GLY A 19 -4.23 -0.31 -8.85
N ARG A 20 -4.59 0.19 -10.04
CA ARG A 20 -5.97 0.61 -10.35
C ARG A 20 -6.92 -0.55 -10.65
N GLY A 21 -6.40 -1.74 -10.93
CA GLY A 21 -7.22 -2.91 -11.27
C GLY A 21 -7.98 -3.48 -10.07
N PHE A 22 -9.15 -4.07 -10.34
CA PHE A 22 -10.02 -4.69 -9.33
C PHE A 22 -9.26 -5.68 -8.43
N MET A 23 -8.44 -6.56 -9.02
CA MET A 23 -7.66 -7.56 -8.29
C MET A 23 -6.57 -6.93 -7.41
N ALA A 24 -5.86 -5.92 -7.91
CA ALA A 24 -4.82 -5.25 -7.15
C ALA A 24 -5.38 -4.61 -5.89
N ARG A 25 -6.52 -3.92 -5.98
CA ARG A 25 -7.20 -3.31 -4.82
C ARG A 25 -7.58 -4.34 -3.75
N HIS A 26 -8.15 -5.47 -4.17
CA HIS A 26 -8.51 -6.56 -3.26
C HIS A 26 -7.28 -7.18 -2.58
N LEU A 27 -6.20 -7.38 -3.33
CA LEU A 27 -4.94 -7.89 -2.79
C LEU A 27 -4.32 -6.92 -1.78
N VAL A 28 -4.28 -5.62 -2.10
CA VAL A 28 -3.80 -4.58 -1.18
C VAL A 28 -4.61 -4.58 0.11
N ALA A 29 -5.95 -4.66 0.02
CA ALA A 29 -6.81 -4.73 1.20
C ALA A 29 -6.51 -5.98 2.05
N ALA A 30 -6.27 -7.14 1.44
CA ALA A 30 -5.91 -8.37 2.15
C ALA A 30 -4.55 -8.25 2.87
N LEU A 31 -3.53 -7.70 2.20
CA LEU A 31 -2.21 -7.46 2.79
C LEU A 31 -2.28 -6.49 3.97
N LEU A 32 -3.04 -5.39 3.82
CA LEU A 32 -3.22 -4.40 4.88
C LEU A 32 -3.96 -4.97 6.09
N ARG A 33 -4.93 -5.88 5.88
CA ARG A 33 -5.67 -6.55 6.97
C ARG A 33 -4.81 -7.55 7.74
N SER A 34 -3.78 -8.14 7.14
CA SER A 34 -2.88 -9.03 7.86
C SER A 34 -2.05 -8.28 8.91
N GLY A 35 -1.79 -6.99 8.69
CA GLY A 35 -1.05 -6.12 9.61
C GLY A 35 0.49 -6.21 9.48
N ASP A 36 0.99 -7.20 8.76
CA ASP A 36 2.41 -7.53 8.64
C ASP A 36 3.11 -6.75 7.51
N TRP A 37 2.34 -6.11 6.63
CA TRP A 37 2.84 -5.55 5.37
C TRP A 37 2.81 -4.03 5.33
N HIS A 38 3.85 -3.46 4.73
CA HIS A 38 3.84 -2.15 4.12
C HIS A 38 3.72 -2.34 2.59
N VAL A 39 2.70 -1.72 2.00
CA VAL A 39 2.32 -2.00 0.60
C VAL A 39 2.69 -0.85 -0.32
N ARG A 40 3.52 -1.11 -1.33
CA ARG A 40 3.80 -0.18 -2.43
C ARG A 40 2.95 -0.52 -3.63
N ILE A 41 2.01 0.34 -3.95
CA ILE A 41 1.12 0.20 -5.10
C ILE A 41 1.83 0.86 -6.29
N THR A 42 2.18 0.06 -7.27
CA THR A 42 2.88 0.48 -8.50
C THR A 42 1.95 0.40 -9.69
N ASP A 43 1.86 1.46 -10.48
CA ASP A 43 0.99 1.52 -11.65
C ASP A 43 1.51 2.59 -12.64
N LEU A 44 1.16 2.51 -13.93
CA LEU A 44 1.56 3.46 -14.96
C LEU A 44 0.87 4.83 -14.85
N GLY A 45 -0.36 4.88 -14.35
CA GLY A 45 -1.08 6.15 -14.24
C GLY A 45 -0.57 7.03 -13.11
N PRO A 46 -0.89 8.34 -13.13
CA PRO A 46 -0.33 9.30 -12.19
C PRO A 46 -0.89 9.16 -10.77
N ASP A 47 -2.13 8.69 -10.65
CA ASP A 47 -2.87 8.63 -9.39
C ASP A 47 -3.60 7.28 -9.20
N VAL A 48 -3.82 6.92 -7.94
CA VAL A 48 -4.48 5.67 -7.51
C VAL A 48 -5.95 5.56 -7.94
N ALA A 49 -6.59 6.67 -8.32
CA ALA A 49 -7.99 6.77 -8.75
C ALA A 49 -8.95 5.97 -7.84
N MET A 50 -9.21 6.50 -6.64
CA MET A 50 -10.12 5.90 -5.66
C MET A 50 -11.53 6.49 -5.80
N GLU A 51 -12.54 5.64 -5.62
CA GLU A 51 -13.91 6.11 -5.39
C GLU A 51 -14.02 6.73 -3.98
N PRO A 52 -14.97 7.65 -3.73
CA PRO A 52 -15.11 8.31 -2.42
C PRO A 52 -15.20 7.33 -1.24
N ASP A 53 -15.94 6.23 -1.42
CA ASP A 53 -16.08 5.17 -0.40
C ASP A 53 -14.76 4.43 -0.11
N GLU A 54 -13.84 4.38 -1.08
CA GLU A 54 -12.51 3.77 -0.91
C GLU A 54 -11.54 4.69 -0.15
N ASP A 55 -11.71 6.01 -0.30
CA ASP A 55 -10.85 7.02 0.33
C ASP A 55 -11.11 7.15 1.84
N ASP A 56 -12.37 7.03 2.26
CA ASP A 56 -12.72 6.88 3.68
C ASP A 56 -12.48 5.45 4.21
N GLY A 57 -12.23 4.50 3.32
CA GLY A 57 -12.00 3.10 3.62
C GLY A 57 -10.59 2.75 4.10
N LEU A 58 -10.33 1.44 4.17
CA LEU A 58 -9.05 0.88 4.63
C LEU A 58 -7.85 1.39 3.81
N LEU A 59 -8.03 1.48 2.49
CA LEU A 59 -6.96 1.88 1.57
C LEU A 59 -6.60 3.36 1.76
N GLY A 60 -7.58 4.26 1.76
CA GLY A 60 -7.32 5.69 1.99
C GLY A 60 -6.72 5.95 3.38
N ALA A 61 -7.18 5.24 4.42
CA ALA A 61 -6.53 5.30 5.74
C ALA A 61 -5.07 4.83 5.70
N ALA A 62 -4.78 3.73 4.99
CA ALA A 62 -3.43 3.20 4.84
C ALA A 62 -2.49 4.12 4.04
N LEU A 63 -3.02 4.84 3.05
CA LEU A 63 -2.27 5.84 2.31
C LEU A 63 -1.94 7.05 3.20
N ARG A 64 -2.89 7.49 4.02
CA ARG A 64 -2.72 8.61 4.95
C ARG A 64 -1.76 8.31 6.11
N ASP A 65 -1.81 7.10 6.65
CA ASP A 65 -0.95 6.68 7.77
C ASP A 65 0.38 6.04 7.32
N GLY A 66 0.60 5.93 6.01
CA GLY A 66 1.85 5.43 5.43
C GLY A 66 2.02 3.91 5.50
N ARG A 67 0.98 3.12 5.79
CA ARG A 67 1.02 1.66 5.57
C ARG A 67 0.94 1.28 4.10
N ALA A 68 0.42 2.16 3.26
CA ALA A 68 0.45 2.05 1.81
C ALA A 68 1.08 3.28 1.17
N THR A 69 1.68 3.12 -0.01
CA THR A 69 2.19 4.22 -0.83
C THR A 69 1.91 3.94 -2.29
N TYR A 70 1.41 4.94 -3.03
CA TYR A 70 1.24 4.87 -4.47
C TYR A 70 2.45 5.43 -5.19
N ILE A 71 2.95 4.72 -6.20
CA ILE A 71 4.09 5.10 -7.01
C ILE A 71 3.70 4.91 -8.47
N SER A 72 3.69 6.02 -9.22
CA SER A 72 3.57 5.97 -10.67
C SER A 72 4.90 5.48 -11.26
N VAL A 73 4.90 4.30 -11.88
CA VAL A 73 6.09 3.68 -12.48
C VAL A 73 5.69 2.74 -13.61
N ASP A 74 6.45 2.78 -14.70
CA ASP A 74 6.41 1.73 -15.71
C ASP A 74 7.32 0.57 -15.26
N VAL A 75 6.71 -0.53 -14.82
CA VAL A 75 7.45 -1.72 -14.37
C VAL A 75 8.19 -2.44 -15.49
N CYS A 76 7.85 -2.15 -16.76
CA CYS A 76 8.58 -2.65 -17.92
C CYS A 76 9.80 -1.78 -18.25
N GLN A 77 9.88 -0.56 -17.70
CA GLN A 77 10.99 0.39 -17.87
C GLN A 77 11.49 0.86 -16.51
N LEU A 78 12.29 0.01 -15.87
CA LEU A 78 13.00 0.35 -14.63
C LEU A 78 14.35 0.95 -15.03
N GLU A 79 14.47 2.28 -14.94
CA GLU A 79 15.73 3.01 -15.11
C GLU A 79 16.70 2.78 -13.94
#